data_AF-A0A949HHY9-F1
#
_entry.id   AF-A0A949HHY9-F1
#
_cell.length_a   1.000
_cell.length_b   1.000
_cell.length_c   1.000
_cell.angle_alpha   90.00
_cell.angle_beta   90.00
_cell.angle_gamma   90.00
#
_symmetry.space_group_name_H-M   'P 1'
#
loop_
_entity.id
_entity.type
_entity.pdbx_description
1 polymer ?
#
loop_
_entity_poly.entity_id
_entity_poly.type
_entity_poly.pdbx_seq_one_letter_code
_entity_poly.pdbx_strand_id
1 'polypeptide(L)'
;MRNGDERFFWLRRLRWRLKGAWLVPAFLLAILFDTLVVWLLPFSGDRSVGPVAALLIVAFVNLLVVAVVAPLAGIWLRRRSPTLPAFAARDRAGVAALAVLAAGFLAAGLLHRPAISGQQDEVVAQAEAARAWFHRQAPRPYLENLREISSWKAGPQLYRTCLPGPDRSKAICVYVNTDQDPPGISRDPSQEPNATLVGPDNPGSTLR
;
A
#
# COMPACT_ATOMS: atom_id res chain seq x y z
N MET A 1 -53.76 34.46 -0.21
CA MET A 1 -52.59 33.77 0.39
C MET A 1 -51.33 34.43 -0.14
N ARG A 2 -50.40 34.80 0.73
CA ARG A 2 -49.44 35.90 0.54
C ARG A 2 -48.09 35.36 0.03
N ASN A 3 -47.46 36.04 -0.94
CA ASN A 3 -46.14 35.73 -1.53
C ASN A 3 -44.99 35.47 -0.51
N GLY A 4 -45.17 35.75 0.78
CA GLY A 4 -44.21 35.45 1.85
C GLY A 4 -44.15 33.97 2.23
N ASP A 5 -45.28 33.25 2.23
CA ASP A 5 -45.35 31.85 2.68
C ASP A 5 -44.61 30.91 1.73
N GLU A 6 -44.65 31.20 0.43
CA GLU A 6 -43.92 30.46 -0.61
C GLU A 6 -42.41 30.60 -0.44
N ARG A 7 -41.91 31.81 -0.13
CA ARG A 7 -40.47 32.03 0.10
C ARG A 7 -39.97 31.26 1.33
N PHE A 8 -40.72 31.26 2.43
CA PHE A 8 -40.34 30.48 3.62
C PHE A 8 -40.40 28.97 3.39
N PHE A 9 -41.37 28.49 2.63
CA PHE A 9 -41.46 27.09 2.23
C PHE A 9 -40.26 26.67 1.35
N TRP A 10 -39.92 27.48 0.35
CA TRP A 10 -38.75 27.25 -0.52
C TRP A 10 -37.43 27.32 0.24
N LEU A 11 -37.24 28.30 1.13
CA LEU A 11 -36.03 28.41 1.95
C LEU A 11 -35.88 27.22 2.91
N ARG A 12 -36.97 26.75 3.54
CA ARG A 12 -36.94 25.53 4.36
C ARG A 12 -36.55 24.32 3.52
N ARG A 13 -37.11 24.16 2.32
CA ARG A 13 -36.82 23.03 1.41
C ARG A 13 -35.38 23.08 0.89
N LEU A 14 -34.87 24.26 0.55
CA LEU A 14 -33.48 24.48 0.11
C LEU A 14 -32.51 24.14 1.24
N ARG A 15 -32.81 24.57 2.47
CA ARG A 15 -32.00 24.27 3.66
C ARG A 15 -31.94 22.77 3.95
N TRP A 16 -33.02 22.03 3.71
CA TRP A 16 -33.03 20.56 3.86
C TRP A 16 -32.28 19.83 2.75
N ARG A 17 -32.28 20.35 1.52
CA ARG A 17 -31.42 19.83 0.45
C ARG A 17 -29.94 20.09 0.72
N LEU A 18 -29.58 21.29 1.17
CA LEU A 18 -28.21 21.62 1.58
C LEU A 18 -27.73 20.82 2.81
N LYS A 19 -28.64 20.47 3.73
CA LYS A 19 -28.33 19.64 4.90
C LYS A 19 -28.30 18.13 4.64
N GLY A 20 -28.82 17.66 3.50
CA GLY A 20 -28.95 16.23 3.17
C GLY A 20 -28.31 15.86 1.83
N ALA A 21 -27.44 16.72 1.30
CA ALA A 21 -26.68 16.49 0.08
C ALA A 21 -25.17 16.46 0.37
N TRP A 22 -24.78 16.07 1.59
CA TRP A 22 -23.37 16.00 1.98
C TRP A 22 -22.69 14.73 1.46
N LEU A 23 -23.44 13.70 1.10
CA LEU A 23 -22.89 12.43 0.66
C LEU A 23 -22.06 12.54 -0.63
N VAL A 24 -22.50 13.32 -1.62
CA VAL A 24 -21.74 13.51 -2.88
C VAL A 24 -20.42 14.24 -2.65
N PRO A 25 -20.38 15.43 -2.01
CA PRO A 25 -19.11 16.09 -1.73
C PRO A 25 -18.24 15.27 -0.79
N ALA A 26 -18.80 14.58 0.21
CA ALA A 26 -18.04 13.69 1.08
C ALA A 26 -17.43 12.51 0.30
N PHE A 27 -18.16 11.92 -0.64
CA PHE A 27 -17.66 10.84 -1.49
C PHE A 27 -16.49 11.30 -2.37
N LEU A 28 -16.61 12.46 -3.02
CA LEU A 28 -15.53 13.02 -3.84
C LEU A 28 -14.29 13.33 -3.00
N LEU A 29 -14.48 13.95 -1.83
CA LEU A 29 -13.39 14.24 -0.89
C LEU A 29 -12.76 12.96 -0.34
N ALA A 30 -13.56 11.95 0.00
CA ALA A 30 -13.07 10.66 0.49
C ALA A 30 -12.24 9.95 -0.58
N ILE A 31 -12.69 9.91 -1.84
CA ILE A 31 -11.89 9.34 -2.93
C ILE A 31 -10.55 10.04 -3.07
N LEU A 32 -10.54 11.38 -3.10
CA LEU A 32 -9.30 12.15 -3.24
C LEU A 32 -8.36 11.90 -2.05
N PHE A 33 -8.90 11.97 -0.83
CA PHE A 33 -8.14 11.76 0.40
C PHE A 33 -7.59 10.33 0.50
N ASP A 34 -8.44 9.32 0.33
CA ASP A 34 -8.06 7.90 0.44
C ASP A 34 -7.05 7.52 -0.66
N THR A 35 -7.19 8.06 -1.88
CA THR A 35 -6.21 7.84 -2.95
C THR A 35 -4.87 8.44 -2.56
N LEU A 36 -4.86 9.66 -2.01
CA LEU A 36 -3.64 10.31 -1.53
C LEU A 36 -3.00 9.51 -0.39
N VAL A 37 -3.80 9.03 0.57
CA VAL A 37 -3.32 8.21 1.70
C VAL A 37 -2.73 6.90 1.21
N VAL A 38 -3.43 6.15 0.36
CA VAL A 38 -2.94 4.85 -0.15
C VAL A 38 -1.71 5.03 -1.04
N TRP A 39 -1.62 6.13 -1.78
CA TRP A 39 -0.47 6.42 -2.62
C TRP A 39 0.77 6.82 -1.81
N LEU A 40 0.60 7.63 -0.74
CA LEU A 40 1.70 8.10 0.10
C LEU A 40 2.09 7.12 1.22
N LEU A 41 1.15 6.31 1.70
CA LEU A 41 1.33 5.29 2.72
C LEU A 41 0.94 3.91 2.14
N PRO A 42 1.78 3.34 1.25
CA PRO A 42 1.54 2.00 0.76
C PRO A 42 1.47 1.01 1.94
N PHE A 43 0.53 0.09 1.91
CA PHE A 43 0.36 -0.95 2.94
C PHE A 43 1.13 -2.24 2.60
N SER A 44 1.44 -2.45 1.32
CA SER A 44 2.31 -3.53 0.84
C SER A 44 3.74 -2.99 0.70
N GLY A 45 4.73 -3.68 1.28
CA GLY A 45 6.15 -3.33 1.14
C GLY A 45 6.68 -3.41 -0.29
N ASP A 46 5.96 -4.09 -1.18
CA ASP A 46 6.26 -4.12 -2.61
C ASP A 46 5.68 -2.88 -3.31
N ARG A 47 6.50 -2.31 -4.21
CA ARG A 47 6.30 -1.11 -5.06
C ARG A 47 4.90 -0.49 -4.95
N SER A 48 4.86 0.78 -4.54
CA SER A 48 3.65 1.61 -4.48
C SER A 48 2.71 1.29 -5.65
N VAL A 49 1.50 0.84 -5.33
CA VAL A 49 0.42 0.65 -6.31
C VAL A 49 0.32 1.95 -7.12
N GLY A 50 0.48 1.87 -8.44
CA GLY A 50 0.49 3.07 -9.29
C GLY A 50 -0.75 3.93 -9.06
N PRO A 51 -0.68 5.26 -9.28
CA PRO A 51 -1.74 6.20 -8.88
C PRO A 51 -3.12 5.84 -9.47
N VAL A 52 -3.13 5.31 -10.71
CA VAL A 52 -4.36 4.84 -11.37
C VAL A 52 -4.96 3.62 -10.65
N ALA A 53 -4.14 2.65 -10.28
CA ALA A 53 -4.61 1.46 -9.58
C ALA A 53 -5.07 1.80 -8.15
N ALA A 54 -4.38 2.70 -7.45
CA ALA A 54 -4.79 3.21 -6.15
C ALA A 54 -6.16 3.90 -6.23
N LEU A 55 -6.35 4.79 -7.21
CA LEU A 55 -7.62 5.48 -7.45
C LEU A 55 -8.76 4.50 -7.73
N LEU A 56 -8.54 3.50 -8.58
CA LEU A 56 -9.57 2.51 -8.94
C LEU A 56 -10.02 1.69 -7.73
N ILE A 57 -9.06 1.19 -6.93
CA ILE A 57 -9.35 0.42 -5.72
C ILE A 57 -10.13 1.29 -4.73
N VAL A 58 -9.64 2.50 -4.46
CA VAL A 58 -10.26 3.43 -3.52
C VAL A 58 -11.67 3.82 -3.97
N ALA A 59 -11.84 4.16 -5.26
CA ALA A 59 -13.14 4.51 -5.82
C ALA A 59 -14.13 3.35 -5.71
N PHE A 60 -13.69 2.12 -5.99
CA PHE A 60 -14.52 0.93 -5.86
C PHE A 60 -14.95 0.68 -4.41
N VAL A 61 -14.03 0.76 -3.45
CA VAL A 61 -14.35 0.56 -2.03
C VAL A 61 -15.29 1.65 -1.52
N ASN A 62 -15.02 2.93 -1.84
CA ASN A 62 -15.89 4.05 -1.50
C ASN A 62 -17.29 3.86 -2.10
N LEU A 63 -17.38 3.40 -3.36
CA LEU A 63 -18.64 3.12 -4.03
C LEU A 63 -19.43 2.03 -3.31
N LEU A 64 -18.76 0.95 -2.89
CA LEU A 64 -19.37 -0.14 -2.12
C LEU A 64 -19.92 0.38 -0.78
N VAL A 65 -19.18 1.24 -0.08
CA VAL A 65 -19.65 1.87 1.16
C VAL A 65 -20.92 2.69 0.92
N VAL A 66 -20.97 3.50 -0.13
CA VAL A 66 -22.15 4.32 -0.44
C VAL A 66 -23.34 3.48 -0.95
N ALA A 67 -23.08 2.46 -1.75
CA ALA A 67 -24.11 1.62 -2.35
C ALA A 67 -24.73 0.63 -1.36
N VAL A 68 -23.92 0.07 -0.46
CA VAL A 68 -24.31 -1.04 0.42
C VAL A 68 -24.36 -0.62 1.89
N VAL A 69 -23.30 -0.02 2.41
CA VAL A 69 -23.20 0.30 3.85
C VAL A 69 -24.14 1.45 4.22
N ALA A 70 -24.19 2.52 3.42
CA ALA A 70 -25.05 3.67 3.70
C ALA A 70 -26.55 3.34 3.81
N PRO A 71 -27.19 2.56 2.92
CA PRO A 71 -28.60 2.20 3.09
C PRO A 71 -28.85 1.28 4.29
N LEU A 72 -27.96 0.30 4.54
CA LEU A 72 -28.11 -0.61 5.69
C LEU A 72 -27.95 0.13 7.02
N ALA A 73 -26.90 0.95 7.14
CA ALA A 73 -26.68 1.80 8.30
C ALA A 73 -27.79 2.85 8.47
N GLY A 74 -28.35 3.37 7.36
CA GLY A 74 -29.51 4.25 7.37
C GLY A 74 -30.78 3.59 7.94
N ILE A 75 -31.05 2.33 7.57
CA ILE A 75 -32.17 1.55 8.14
C ILE A 75 -31.97 1.36 9.65
N TRP A 76 -30.76 0.98 10.06
CA TRP A 76 -30.43 0.78 11.46
C TRP A 76 -30.51 2.08 12.28
N LEU A 77 -30.01 3.19 11.74
CA LEU A 77 -30.08 4.50 12.38
C LEU A 77 -31.53 4.95 12.59
N ARG A 78 -32.42 4.66 11.64
CA ARG A 78 -33.86 4.94 11.79
C ARG A 78 -34.54 4.11 12.86
N ARG A 79 -34.07 2.88 13.11
CA ARG A 79 -34.56 2.07 14.25
C ARG A 79 -34.22 2.72 15.59
N ARG A 80 -33.09 3.44 15.68
CA ARG A 80 -32.68 4.18 16.88
C ARG A 80 -33.21 5.60 16.98
N SER A 81 -33.52 6.25 15.85
CA SER A 81 -34.09 7.60 15.81
C SER A 81 -35.21 7.66 14.78
N PRO A 82 -36.44 7.29 15.17
CA PRO A 82 -37.60 7.21 14.27
C PRO A 82 -38.02 8.54 13.67
N THR A 83 -37.63 9.66 14.29
CA THR A 83 -37.98 11.03 13.88
C THR A 83 -37.20 11.51 12.65
N LEU A 84 -36.19 10.75 12.18
CA LEU A 84 -35.36 11.12 11.04
C LEU A 84 -36.00 10.69 9.70
N PRO A 85 -36.11 11.61 8.71
CA PRO A 85 -36.47 11.26 7.35
C PRO A 85 -35.48 10.28 6.72
N ALA A 86 -35.96 9.36 5.90
CA ALA A 86 -35.13 8.29 5.33
C ALA A 86 -33.93 8.79 4.51
N PHE A 87 -34.12 9.84 3.70
CA PHE A 87 -33.04 10.42 2.91
C PHE A 87 -31.93 11.02 3.79
N ALA A 88 -32.30 11.73 4.87
CA ALA A 88 -31.35 12.37 5.78
C ALA A 88 -30.59 11.34 6.64
N ALA A 89 -31.27 10.25 7.02
CA ALA A 89 -30.62 9.14 7.72
C ALA A 89 -29.58 8.45 6.82
N ARG A 90 -29.89 8.19 5.55
CA ARG A 90 -28.96 7.60 4.58
C ARG A 90 -27.77 8.50 4.28
N ASP A 91 -28.01 9.80 4.06
CA ASP A 91 -26.95 10.78 3.79
C ASP A 91 -25.95 10.84 4.95
N ARG A 92 -26.42 10.98 6.19
CA ARG A 92 -25.55 11.00 7.38
C ARG A 92 -24.83 9.68 7.62
N ALA A 93 -25.54 8.56 7.44
CA ALA A 93 -24.93 7.24 7.61
C ALA A 93 -23.82 7.00 6.57
N GLY A 94 -24.03 7.44 5.33
CA GLY A 94 -23.01 7.35 4.28
C GLY A 94 -21.81 8.25 4.56
N VAL A 95 -22.02 9.50 4.95
CA VAL A 95 -20.92 10.42 5.32
C VAL A 95 -20.12 9.86 6.50
N ALA A 96 -20.78 9.34 7.53
CA ALA A 96 -20.10 8.72 8.67
C ALA A 96 -19.33 7.46 8.27
N ALA A 97 -19.90 6.61 7.42
CA ALA A 97 -19.24 5.41 6.94
C ALA A 97 -17.98 5.73 6.09
N LEU A 98 -18.05 6.74 5.22
CA LEU A 98 -16.90 7.24 4.46
C LEU A 98 -15.81 7.79 5.40
N ALA A 99 -16.19 8.56 6.42
CA ALA A 99 -15.23 9.09 7.40
C ALA A 99 -14.54 7.97 8.19
N VAL A 100 -15.27 6.93 8.58
CA VAL A 100 -14.70 5.75 9.25
C VAL A 100 -13.76 4.97 8.32
N LEU A 101 -14.12 4.80 7.06
CA LEU A 101 -13.26 4.15 6.06
C LEU A 101 -11.94 4.92 5.88
N ALA A 102 -12.02 6.25 5.70
CA ALA A 102 -10.85 7.11 5.55
C ALA A 102 -9.93 7.06 6.78
N ALA A 103 -10.51 7.09 7.98
CA ALA A 103 -9.75 6.91 9.22
C ALA A 103 -9.10 5.52 9.29
N GLY A 104 -9.78 4.48 8.81
CA GLY A 104 -9.25 3.12 8.71
C GLY A 104 -8.03 3.02 7.78
N PHE A 105 -8.10 3.60 6.58
CA PHE A 105 -6.95 3.64 5.66
C PHE A 105 -5.76 4.40 6.27
N LEU A 106 -6.02 5.56 6.86
CA LEU A 106 -4.97 6.35 7.51
C LEU A 106 -4.31 5.58 8.65
N ALA A 107 -5.11 4.96 9.53
CA ALA A 107 -4.61 4.15 10.63
C ALA A 107 -3.79 2.96 10.11
N ALA A 108 -4.28 2.23 9.11
CA ALA A 108 -3.57 1.11 8.51
C ALA A 108 -2.22 1.53 7.92
N GLY A 109 -2.17 2.64 7.17
CA GLY A 109 -0.93 3.17 6.62
C GLY A 109 0.08 3.58 7.69
N LEU A 110 -0.39 4.26 8.75
CA LEU A 110 0.47 4.66 9.86
C LEU A 110 1.00 3.46 10.67
N LEU A 111 0.16 2.44 10.89
CA LEU A 111 0.51 1.22 11.60
C LEU A 111 1.57 0.38 10.85
N HIS A 112 1.53 0.34 9.52
CA HIS A 112 2.45 -0.46 8.70
C HIS A 112 3.74 0.27 8.31
N ARG A 113 3.77 1.60 8.42
CA ARG A 113 4.94 2.42 8.10
C ARG A 113 6.28 1.90 8.67
N PRO A 114 6.40 1.54 9.97
CA PRO A 114 7.68 1.06 10.51
C PRO A 114 8.10 -0.30 9.96
N ALA A 115 7.14 -1.18 9.65
CA ALA A 115 7.45 -2.49 9.04
C ALA A 115 8.01 -2.31 7.62
N ILE A 116 7.49 -1.33 6.86
CA ILE A 116 7.95 -1.05 5.51
C ILE A 116 9.34 -0.37 5.52
N SER A 117 9.59 0.58 6.43
CA SER A 117 10.92 1.17 6.54
C SER A 117 11.97 0.13 6.95
N GLY A 118 11.63 -0.76 7.90
CA GLY A 118 12.52 -1.85 8.29
C GLY A 118 12.86 -2.79 7.12
N GLN A 119 11.89 -3.11 6.26
CA GLN A 119 12.15 -3.89 5.06
C GLN A 119 13.07 -3.19 4.06
N GLN A 120 12.95 -1.86 3.91
CA GLN A 120 13.84 -1.08 3.04
C GLN A 120 15.27 -1.06 3.60
N ASP A 121 15.42 -0.85 4.90
CA ASP A 121 16.71 -0.85 5.58
C ASP A 121 17.37 -2.23 5.49
N GLU A 122 16.62 -3.33 5.66
CA GLU A 122 17.10 -4.72 5.44
C GLU A 122 17.63 -4.92 4.01
N VAL A 123 16.92 -4.43 3.00
CA VAL A 123 17.32 -4.56 1.59
C VAL A 123 18.58 -3.75 1.27
N VAL A 124 18.75 -2.58 1.87
CA VAL A 124 19.97 -1.77 1.71
C VAL A 124 21.13 -2.43 2.44
N ALA A 125 20.94 -2.80 3.71
CA ALA A 125 21.97 -3.42 4.55
C ALA A 125 22.50 -4.72 3.92
N GLN A 126 21.61 -5.58 3.40
CA GLN A 126 22.05 -6.81 2.74
C GLN A 126 22.85 -6.54 1.46
N ALA A 127 22.44 -5.54 0.67
CA ALA A 127 23.09 -5.22 -0.60
C ALA A 127 24.49 -4.67 -0.38
N GLU A 128 24.66 -3.80 0.62
CA GLU A 128 25.96 -3.25 1.03
C GLU A 128 26.87 -4.33 1.59
N ALA A 129 26.36 -5.17 2.50
CA ALA A 129 27.11 -6.27 3.09
C ALA A 129 27.60 -7.28 2.02
N ALA A 130 26.73 -7.68 1.09
CA ALA A 130 27.08 -8.58 -0.02
C ALA A 130 28.14 -7.96 -0.93
N ARG A 131 27.97 -6.70 -1.36
CA ARG A 131 28.97 -5.99 -2.19
C ARG A 131 30.33 -5.91 -1.50
N ALA A 132 30.35 -5.54 -0.21
CA ALA A 132 31.58 -5.46 0.56
C ALA A 132 32.27 -6.83 0.67
N TRP A 133 31.51 -7.91 0.82
CA TRP A 133 32.05 -9.26 0.81
C TRP A 133 32.64 -9.64 -0.56
N PHE A 134 31.93 -9.37 -1.65
CA PHE A 134 32.42 -9.66 -3.00
C PHE A 134 33.69 -8.90 -3.33
N HIS A 135 33.77 -7.61 -2.99
CA HIS A 135 34.99 -6.83 -3.17
C HIS A 135 36.20 -7.42 -2.45
N ARG A 136 36.00 -8.09 -1.30
CA ARG A 136 37.08 -8.69 -0.52
C ARG A 136 37.43 -10.12 -0.95
N GLN A 137 36.45 -10.93 -1.34
CA GLN A 137 36.62 -12.38 -1.50
C GLN A 137 36.44 -12.88 -2.94
N ALA A 138 35.77 -12.13 -3.82
CA ALA A 138 35.52 -12.61 -5.18
C ALA A 138 36.79 -12.50 -6.06
N PRO A 139 37.05 -13.49 -6.93
CA PRO A 139 38.12 -13.39 -7.93
C PRO A 139 37.89 -12.22 -8.89
N ARG A 140 38.97 -11.61 -9.38
CA ARG A 140 38.91 -10.45 -10.29
C ARG A 140 37.96 -10.60 -11.48
N PRO A 141 37.88 -11.74 -12.19
CA PRO A 141 36.95 -11.89 -13.31
C PRO A 141 35.47 -11.76 -12.94
N TYR A 142 35.10 -12.02 -11.69
CA TYR A 142 33.71 -11.84 -11.23
C TYR A 142 33.41 -10.36 -10.93
N LEU A 143 34.43 -9.58 -10.55
CA LEU A 143 34.23 -8.17 -10.16
C LEU A 143 33.81 -7.29 -11.33
N GLU A 144 34.08 -7.70 -12.56
CA GLU A 144 33.59 -7.04 -13.79
C GLU A 144 32.06 -7.05 -13.87
N ASN A 145 31.41 -8.03 -13.22
CA ASN A 145 29.95 -8.22 -13.23
C ASN A 145 29.27 -7.67 -11.97
N LEU A 146 29.92 -6.82 -11.16
CA LEU A 146 29.32 -6.27 -9.93
C LEU A 146 28.01 -5.52 -10.14
N ARG A 147 27.77 -4.99 -11.35
CA ARG A 147 26.50 -4.34 -11.72
C ARG A 147 25.36 -5.32 -12.00
N GLU A 148 25.66 -6.61 -12.04
CA GLU A 148 24.72 -7.67 -12.37
C GLU A 148 24.42 -8.57 -11.17
N ILE A 149 24.72 -8.08 -9.96
CA ILE A 149 24.34 -8.74 -8.72
C ILE A 149 22.83 -8.89 -8.68
N SER A 150 22.38 -10.12 -8.41
CA SER A 150 20.98 -10.41 -8.16
C SER A 150 20.81 -10.83 -6.71
N SER A 151 19.75 -10.35 -6.05
CA SER A 151 19.36 -10.79 -4.72
C SER A 151 18.02 -11.52 -4.80
N TRP A 152 17.65 -12.28 -3.79
CA TRP A 152 16.25 -12.61 -3.51
C TRP A 152 16.09 -12.93 -2.04
N LYS A 153 14.85 -12.81 -1.53
CA LYS A 153 14.53 -13.02 -0.12
C LYS A 153 14.29 -14.51 0.13
N ALA A 154 15.29 -15.19 0.70
CA ALA A 154 15.26 -16.62 1.03
C ALA A 154 14.51 -16.92 2.33
N GLY A 155 14.36 -15.92 3.20
CA GLY A 155 13.59 -15.99 4.45
C GLY A 155 13.33 -14.60 5.04
N PRO A 156 12.68 -14.50 6.23
CA PRO A 156 12.26 -13.23 6.82
C PRO A 156 13.37 -12.17 6.94
N GLN A 157 14.58 -12.59 7.29
CA GLN A 157 15.78 -11.73 7.43
C GLN A 157 16.98 -12.35 6.69
N LEU A 158 16.71 -13.22 5.73
CA LEU A 158 17.74 -13.98 5.02
C LEU A 158 17.63 -13.70 3.53
N TYR A 159 18.70 -13.14 2.97
CA TYR A 159 18.81 -12.83 1.55
C TYR A 159 19.86 -13.71 0.91
N ARG A 160 19.61 -14.18 -0.30
CA ARG A 160 20.62 -14.84 -1.13
C ARG A 160 21.02 -13.92 -2.27
N THR A 161 22.28 -13.53 -2.27
CA THR A 161 22.83 -12.55 -3.20
C THR A 161 23.95 -13.18 -4.01
N CYS A 162 23.84 -13.10 -5.33
CA CYS A 162 24.70 -13.80 -6.27
C CYS A 162 25.38 -12.83 -7.24
N LEU A 163 26.69 -12.98 -7.41
CA LEU A 163 27.52 -12.28 -8.39
C LEU A 163 27.79 -13.22 -9.58
N PRO A 164 27.28 -12.91 -10.79
CA PRO A 164 27.52 -13.72 -11.97
C PRO A 164 29.01 -13.83 -12.32
N GLY A 165 29.46 -15.02 -12.71
CA GLY A 165 30.80 -15.23 -13.23
C GLY A 165 30.94 -14.89 -14.71
N PRO A 166 32.15 -15.05 -15.27
CA PRO A 166 32.38 -14.96 -16.72
C PRO A 166 31.52 -15.97 -17.50
N ASP A 167 31.34 -17.17 -16.92
CA ASP A 167 30.34 -18.13 -17.35
C ASP A 167 28.99 -17.80 -16.68
N ARG A 168 28.00 -17.42 -17.49
CA ARG A 168 26.67 -17.01 -17.02
C ARG A 168 25.89 -18.12 -16.32
N SER A 169 26.28 -19.38 -16.51
CA SER A 169 25.69 -20.51 -15.80
C SER A 169 26.21 -20.67 -14.36
N LYS A 170 27.22 -19.87 -13.97
CA LYS A 170 27.87 -19.93 -12.66
C LYS A 170 27.85 -18.58 -11.96
N ALA A 171 27.64 -18.61 -10.65
CA ALA A 171 27.71 -17.43 -9.80
C ALA A 171 28.43 -17.75 -8.49
N ILE A 172 28.97 -16.71 -7.86
CA ILE A 172 29.36 -16.77 -6.45
C ILE A 172 28.22 -16.19 -5.64
N CYS A 173 27.64 -17.01 -4.77
CA CYS A 173 26.49 -16.64 -3.95
C CYS A 173 26.86 -16.58 -2.48
N VAL A 174 26.19 -15.67 -1.77
CA VAL A 174 26.25 -15.55 -0.31
C VAL A 174 24.85 -15.46 0.26
N TYR A 175 24.67 -16.03 1.42
CA TYR A 175 23.54 -15.73 2.29
C TYR A 175 23.91 -14.57 3.21
N VAL A 176 23.05 -13.58 3.26
CA VAL A 176 23.17 -12.41 4.14
C VAL A 176 22.01 -12.45 5.13
N ASN A 177 22.34 -12.55 6.41
CA ASN A 177 21.40 -12.50 7.51
C ASN A 177 21.38 -11.09 8.12
N THR A 178 20.23 -10.44 8.07
CA THR A 178 20.01 -9.07 8.56
C THR A 178 19.40 -9.04 9.96
N ASP A 179 19.38 -10.17 10.68
CA ASP A 179 18.94 -10.25 12.08
C ASP A 179 19.91 -9.61 13.09
N GLN A 180 21.11 -9.26 12.63
CA GLN A 180 22.20 -8.73 13.43
C GLN A 180 22.91 -7.56 12.71
N ASP A 181 23.54 -6.69 13.48
CA ASP A 181 24.33 -5.55 13.00
C ASP A 181 25.80 -5.67 13.48
N PRO A 182 26.80 -5.81 12.57
CA PRO A 182 26.67 -5.85 11.11
C PRO A 182 26.04 -7.16 10.59
N PRO A 183 25.41 -7.16 9.40
CA PRO A 183 24.81 -8.36 8.82
C PRO A 183 25.76 -9.55 8.74
N GLY A 184 25.27 -10.73 9.14
CA GLY A 184 26.00 -11.99 9.04
C GLY A 184 26.10 -12.46 7.60
N ILE A 185 27.27 -12.93 7.16
CA ILE A 185 27.47 -13.42 5.79
C ILE A 185 28.04 -14.83 5.82
N SER A 186 27.39 -15.74 5.11
CA SER A 186 27.89 -17.09 4.87
C SER A 186 27.91 -17.39 3.38
N ARG A 187 28.97 -18.03 2.90
CA ARG A 187 29.08 -18.44 1.50
C ARG A 187 28.08 -19.57 1.20
N ASP A 188 27.35 -19.43 0.11
CA ASP A 188 26.56 -20.53 -0.44
C ASP A 188 27.49 -21.46 -1.25
N PRO A 189 27.53 -22.78 -0.94
CA PRO A 189 28.31 -23.73 -1.73
C PRO A 189 27.78 -23.91 -3.16
N SER A 190 26.51 -23.61 -3.43
CA SER A 190 25.94 -23.68 -4.77
C SER A 190 26.50 -22.57 -5.67
N GLN A 191 26.87 -22.94 -6.88
CA GLN A 191 27.24 -22.00 -7.95
C GLN A 191 26.07 -21.64 -8.86
N GLU A 192 24.86 -22.11 -8.55
CA GLU A 192 23.69 -21.86 -9.38
C GLU A 192 23.21 -20.41 -9.22
N PRO A 193 23.07 -19.65 -10.32
CA PRO A 193 22.53 -18.30 -10.29
C PRO A 193 21.10 -18.27 -9.75
N ASN A 194 20.69 -17.13 -9.19
CA ASN A 194 19.31 -16.93 -8.74
C ASN A 194 18.29 -17.15 -9.86
N ALA A 195 18.60 -16.74 -11.10
CA ALA A 195 17.70 -16.93 -12.25
C ALA A 195 17.35 -18.41 -12.52
N THR A 196 18.25 -19.34 -12.16
CA THR A 196 18.01 -20.78 -12.32
C THR A 196 17.14 -21.33 -11.20
N LEU A 197 17.36 -20.89 -9.96
CA LEU A 197 16.67 -21.42 -8.77
C LEU A 197 15.23 -20.91 -8.61
N VAL A 198 14.97 -19.66 -8.99
CA VAL A 198 13.69 -18.99 -8.72
C VAL A 198 13.07 -18.33 -9.95
N GLY A 199 13.68 -18.52 -11.13
CA GLY A 199 13.21 -17.97 -12.41
C GLY A 199 13.61 -16.51 -12.66
N PRO A 200 13.54 -16.06 -13.92
CA PRO A 200 13.93 -14.70 -14.31
C PRO A 200 12.98 -13.60 -13.76
N ASP A 201 11.72 -13.96 -13.50
CA ASP A 201 10.68 -13.04 -13.05
C ASP A 201 10.55 -12.93 -11.52
N ASN A 202 11.51 -13.46 -10.75
CA ASN A 202 11.44 -13.37 -9.29
C ASN A 202 11.48 -11.88 -8.87
N PRO A 203 10.49 -11.38 -8.11
CA PRO A 203 10.45 -9.99 -7.64
C PRO A 203 11.65 -9.57 -6.79
N GLY A 204 12.46 -10.51 -6.29
CA GLY A 204 13.74 -10.23 -5.62
C GLY A 204 14.89 -9.85 -6.55
N SER A 205 14.82 -10.20 -7.84
CA SER A 205 15.94 -10.09 -8.80
C SER A 205 16.32 -8.66 -9.17
N THR A 206 15.53 -7.65 -8.77
CA THR A 206 15.72 -6.26 -9.18
C THR A 206 16.44 -5.44 -8.12
N LEU A 207 17.77 -5.56 -8.07
CA LEU A 207 18.64 -4.42 -7.77
C LEU A 207 19.44 -4.14 -9.04
N ARG A 208 18.79 -3.52 -10.03
CA ARG A 208 19.47 -2.98 -11.22
C ARG A 208 19.81 -1.52 -11.00
#